data_AF-A0A2N4Y0A8-F1
#
_entry.id   AF-A0A2N4Y0A8-F1
#
_cell.length_a   1.000
_cell.length_b   1.000
_cell.length_c   1.000
_cell.angle_alpha   90.00
_cell.angle_beta   90.00
_cell.angle_gamma   90.00
#
_symmetry.space_group_name_H-M   'P 1'
#
loop_
_entity.id
_entity.type
_entity.pdbx_description
1 polymer ?
#
loop_
_entity_poly.entity_id
_entity_poly.type
_entity_poly.pdbx_seq_one_letter_code
_entity_poly.pdbx_strand_id
1 'polypeptide(L)'
;MLDGDRRGDLDEALPEVIEVKAAGAGELDALLNEFTAEMRAQFDLFRRLRAGAEAVLDGADEALSKQARADIKAATDAIALIVRTLEKIDALLRQLERDRVDAEERALEARDPEALRGEVEALIAARVEAGVAERLDAAVAVRMAEVGGLADGRGPP
;
A
#
# COMPACT_ATOMS: atom_id res chain seq x y z
N MET A 1 32.83 32.01 30.52
CA MET A 1 32.10 32.24 29.25
C MET A 1 32.87 31.56 28.14
N LEU A 2 32.13 30.90 27.25
CA LEU A 2 32.53 30.22 26.00
C LEU A 2 33.02 28.76 26.13
N ASP A 3 32.06 27.87 25.86
CA ASP A 3 32.01 26.96 24.70
C ASP A 3 33.03 25.82 24.56
N GLY A 4 32.50 24.61 24.38
CA GLY A 4 33.28 23.37 24.32
C GLY A 4 32.43 22.10 24.20
N ASP A 5 31.61 22.05 23.13
CA ASP A 5 31.08 20.88 22.44
C ASP A 5 31.92 19.58 22.63
N ARG A 6 31.30 18.47 23.09
CA ARG A 6 31.08 17.23 22.32
C ARG A 6 30.82 15.96 23.14
N ARG A 7 29.77 15.26 22.67
CA ARG A 7 29.62 13.80 22.53
C ARG A 7 29.50 12.97 23.79
N GLY A 8 28.25 12.60 24.09
CA GLY A 8 27.91 11.42 24.86
C GLY A 8 26.40 11.31 24.98
N ASP A 9 25.84 10.25 24.39
CA ASP A 9 24.59 9.62 24.82
C ASP A 9 23.26 10.22 24.39
N LEU A 10 23.06 10.42 23.08
CA LEU A 10 21.71 10.40 22.50
C LEU A 10 21.65 9.54 21.23
N ASP A 11 22.39 8.43 21.23
CA ASP A 11 22.11 7.29 20.35
C ASP A 11 20.89 6.53 20.91
N GLU A 12 19.81 7.28 21.13
CA GLU A 12 18.50 6.72 21.44
C GLU A 12 17.98 6.19 20.11
N ALA A 13 18.27 4.92 19.90
CA ALA A 13 17.86 4.12 18.76
C ALA A 13 16.46 4.52 18.30
N LEU A 14 16.42 5.31 17.23
CA LEU A 14 15.20 5.56 16.49
C LEU A 14 14.59 4.19 16.21
N PRO A 15 13.30 3.98 16.53
CA PRO A 15 12.69 2.67 16.33
C PRO A 15 12.92 2.26 14.89
N GLU A 16 13.48 1.04 14.76
CA GLU A 16 13.70 0.33 13.51
C GLU A 16 12.53 0.63 12.58
N VAL A 17 12.84 1.28 11.45
CA VAL A 17 11.88 1.53 10.38
C VAL A 17 11.13 0.23 10.20
N ILE A 18 9.81 0.26 10.43
CA ILE A 18 8.96 -0.88 10.14
C ILE A 18 9.09 -1.06 8.63
N GLU A 19 10.01 -1.91 8.20
CA GLU A 19 10.00 -2.47 6.87
C GLU A 19 8.67 -3.20 6.79
N VAL A 20 7.67 -2.52 6.23
CA VAL A 20 6.49 -3.13 5.69
C VAL A 20 7.03 -4.04 4.58
N LYS A 21 7.39 -5.27 4.95
CA LYS A 21 7.45 -6.37 3.98
C LYS A 21 6.21 -6.20 3.15
N ALA A 22 6.39 -6.04 1.85
CA ALA A 22 5.31 -5.94 0.89
C ALA A 22 4.41 -7.18 1.03
N ALA A 23 3.49 -7.12 1.99
CA ALA A 23 2.25 -7.84 2.01
C ALA A 23 1.66 -7.50 0.65
N GLY A 24 1.55 -8.48 -0.24
CA GLY A 24 1.11 -8.23 -1.62
C GLY A 24 -0.16 -7.40 -1.58
N ALA A 25 -0.40 -6.52 -2.55
CA ALA A 25 -1.49 -5.53 -2.50
C ALA A 25 -2.85 -6.10 -2.01
N GLY A 26 -3.14 -7.38 -2.28
CA GLY A 26 -4.31 -8.09 -1.76
C GLY A 26 -4.36 -8.34 -0.24
N GLU A 27 -3.24 -8.49 0.47
CA GLU A 27 -3.18 -8.61 1.94
C GLU A 27 -3.48 -7.29 2.64
N LEU A 28 -3.01 -6.16 2.08
CA LEU A 28 -3.37 -4.83 2.59
C LEU A 28 -4.85 -4.54 2.36
N ASP A 29 -5.38 -4.84 1.17
CA ASP A 29 -6.80 -4.67 0.87
C ASP A 29 -7.69 -5.58 1.75
N ALA A 30 -7.25 -6.81 2.02
CA ALA A 30 -7.94 -7.70 2.95
C ALA A 30 -7.97 -7.11 4.37
N LEU A 31 -6.83 -6.63 4.87
CA LEU A 31 -6.72 -6.01 6.19
C LEU A 31 -7.60 -4.76 6.31
N LEU A 32 -7.61 -3.89 5.29
CA LEU A 32 -8.44 -2.69 5.28
C LEU A 32 -9.94 -3.03 5.26
N ASN A 33 -10.33 -4.08 4.54
CA ASN A 33 -11.71 -4.57 4.51
C ASN A 33 -12.12 -5.16 5.86
N GLU A 34 -11.27 -5.96 6.50
CA GLU A 34 -11.51 -6.48 7.84
C GLU A 34 -11.66 -5.36 8.87
N PHE A 35 -10.78 -4.37 8.81
CA PHE A 35 -10.83 -3.20 9.70
C PHE A 35 -12.11 -2.38 9.50
N THR A 36 -12.54 -2.20 8.24
CA THR A 36 -13.80 -1.52 7.90
C THR A 36 -15.01 -2.31 8.39
N ALA A 37 -14.98 -3.64 8.28
CA ALA A 37 -16.04 -4.51 8.80
C ALA A 37 -16.14 -4.43 10.33
N GLU A 38 -14.99 -4.46 11.02
CA GLU A 38 -14.91 -4.31 12.48
C GLU A 38 -15.44 -2.94 12.93
N MET A 39 -15.08 -1.85 12.24
CA MET A 39 -15.62 -0.52 12.54
C MET A 39 -17.14 -0.44 12.38
N ARG A 40 -17.70 -1.09 11.36
CA ARG A 40 -19.15 -1.18 11.18
C ARG A 40 -19.79 -1.94 12.34
N ALA A 41 -19.18 -3.05 12.78
CA ALA A 41 -19.66 -3.83 13.91
C ALA A 41 -19.63 -3.03 15.23
N GLN A 42 -18.58 -2.24 15.46
CA GLN A 42 -18.48 -1.34 16.62
C GLN A 42 -19.54 -0.23 16.59
N PHE A 43 -19.81 0.34 15.42
CA PHE A 43 -20.88 1.32 15.26
C PHE A 43 -22.27 0.72 15.53
N ASP A 44 -22.53 -0.51 15.07
CA ASP A 44 -23.78 -1.23 15.35
C ASP A 44 -23.92 -1.58 16.84
N LEU A 45 -22.82 -1.97 17.49
CA LEU A 45 -22.79 -2.18 18.94
C LEU A 45 -23.17 -0.90 19.69
N PHE A 46 -22.64 0.25 19.27
CA PHE A 46 -22.99 1.53 19.86
C PHE A 46 -24.47 1.88 19.69
N ARG A 47 -25.03 1.67 18.49
CA ARG A 47 -26.46 1.88 18.24
C ARG A 47 -27.32 1.02 19.18
N ARG A 48 -26.93 -0.23 19.42
CA ARG A 48 -27.61 -1.13 20.36
C ARG A 48 -27.48 -0.67 21.81
N LEU A 49 -26.27 -0.28 22.25
CA LEU A 49 -26.06 0.26 23.60
C LEU A 49 -26.89 1.52 23.84
N ARG A 50 -26.97 2.42 22.85
CA ARG A 50 -27.81 3.62 22.91
C ARG A 50 -29.29 3.27 23.06
N ALA A 51 -29.81 2.37 22.22
CA ALA A 51 -31.21 1.95 22.28
C ALA A 51 -31.54 1.22 23.60
N GLY A 52 -30.63 0.38 24.10
CA GLY A 52 -30.80 -0.31 25.38
C GLY A 52 -30.81 0.66 26.56
N ALA A 53 -29.94 1.66 26.56
CA ALA A 53 -29.93 2.68 27.59
C ALA A 53 -31.14 3.63 27.50
N GLU A 54 -31.61 3.96 26.29
CA GLU A 54 -32.89 4.66 26.09
C GLU A 54 -34.08 3.87 26.67
N ALA A 55 -34.10 2.55 26.51
CA ALA A 55 -35.12 1.68 27.10
C ALA A 55 -35.03 1.59 28.63
N VAL A 56 -33.82 1.60 29.20
CA VAL A 56 -33.61 1.64 30.66
C VAL A 56 -34.06 2.97 31.24
N LEU A 57 -33.91 4.08 30.51
CA LEU A 57 -34.35 5.39 30.97
C LEU A 57 -35.88 5.51 31.09
N ASP A 58 -36.64 4.65 30.42
CA ASP A 58 -38.10 4.63 30.47
C ASP A 58 -38.59 3.79 31.68
N GLY A 59 -38.88 4.47 32.79
CA GLY A 59 -39.43 3.86 34.01
C GLY A 59 -38.41 3.46 35.08
N ALA A 60 -37.12 3.74 34.90
CA ALA A 60 -36.09 3.51 35.93
C ALA A 60 -36.11 4.55 37.06
N ASP A 61 -35.62 4.14 38.23
CA ASP A 61 -35.32 5.08 39.31
C ASP A 61 -34.18 6.06 38.94
N GLU A 62 -34.06 7.13 39.72
CA GLU A 62 -33.06 8.19 39.50
C GLU A 62 -31.62 7.66 39.44
N ALA A 63 -31.28 6.64 40.24
CA ALA A 63 -29.93 6.10 40.31
C ALA A 63 -29.58 5.27 39.07
N LEU A 64 -30.49 4.40 38.63
CA LEU A 64 -30.35 3.62 37.40
C LEU A 64 -30.33 4.51 36.16
N SER A 65 -31.18 5.54 36.13
CA SER A 65 -31.22 6.54 35.06
C SER A 65 -29.89 7.31 34.96
N LYS A 66 -29.31 7.68 36.11
CA LYS A 66 -28.00 8.35 36.18
C LYS A 66 -26.86 7.45 35.71
N GLN A 67 -26.86 6.17 36.10
CA GLN A 67 -25.86 5.21 35.67
C GLN A 67 -25.92 4.97 34.16
N ALA A 68 -27.10 4.75 33.60
CA ALA A 68 -27.29 4.55 32.16
C ALA A 68 -26.78 5.74 31.33
N ARG A 69 -27.01 6.98 31.79
CA ARG A 69 -26.47 8.19 31.13
C ARG A 69 -24.95 8.28 31.20
N ALA A 70 -24.35 7.88 32.33
CA ALA A 70 -22.90 7.85 32.48
C ALA A 70 -22.26 6.84 31.52
N ASP A 71 -22.87 5.66 31.38
CA ASP A 71 -22.36 4.60 30.50
C ASP A 71 -22.49 4.99 29.01
N ILE A 72 -23.62 5.57 28.59
CA ILE A 72 -23.76 6.13 27.23
C ILE A 72 -22.68 7.16 26.95
N LYS A 73 -22.41 8.05 27.92
CA LYS A 73 -21.41 9.10 27.77
C LYS A 73 -20.02 8.51 27.61
N ALA A 74 -19.64 7.57 28.47
CA ALA A 74 -18.34 6.91 28.40
C ALA A 74 -18.14 6.18 27.05
N ALA A 75 -19.16 5.47 26.57
CA ALA A 75 -19.13 4.82 25.27
C ALA A 75 -19.01 5.82 24.10
N THR A 76 -19.72 6.94 24.18
CA THR A 76 -19.65 8.01 23.17
C THR A 76 -18.27 8.65 23.13
N ASP A 77 -17.70 8.95 24.30
CA ASP A 77 -16.36 9.55 24.41
C ASP A 77 -15.27 8.58 23.88
N ALA A 78 -15.41 7.28 24.15
CA ALA A 78 -14.51 6.26 23.61
C ALA A 78 -14.57 6.18 22.07
N ILE A 79 -15.77 6.24 21.48
CA ILE A 79 -15.93 6.24 20.02
C ILE A 79 -15.36 7.50 19.40
N ALA A 80 -15.57 8.66 20.01
CA ALA A 80 -15.00 9.91 19.52
C ALA A 80 -13.46 9.84 19.50
N LEU A 81 -12.84 9.20 20.50
CA LEU A 81 -11.40 8.96 20.54
C LEU A 81 -10.94 8.00 19.43
N ILE A 82 -11.68 6.91 19.19
CA ILE A 82 -11.40 5.96 18.12
C ILE A 82 -11.43 6.68 16.76
N VAL A 83 -12.53 7.40 16.46
CA VAL A 83 -12.69 8.12 15.18
C VAL A 83 -11.55 9.13 14.98
N ARG A 84 -11.22 9.93 15.99
CA ARG A 84 -10.10 10.89 15.91
C ARG A 84 -8.76 10.19 15.65
N THR A 85 -8.56 9.02 16.24
CA THR A 85 -7.33 8.23 16.03
C THR A 85 -7.27 7.73 14.59
N LEU A 86 -8.40 7.28 14.03
CA LEU A 86 -8.49 6.85 12.63
C LEU A 86 -8.25 7.99 11.65
N GLU A 87 -8.83 9.16 11.89
CA GLU A 87 -8.57 10.36 11.08
C GLU A 87 -7.09 10.71 11.08
N LYS A 88 -6.42 10.58 12.23
CA LYS A 88 -4.98 10.84 12.34
C LYS A 88 -4.15 9.78 11.61
N ILE A 89 -4.54 8.51 11.67
CA ILE A 89 -3.90 7.42 10.92
C ILE A 89 -4.07 7.65 9.41
N ASP A 90 -5.27 7.99 8.92
CA ASP A 90 -5.50 8.30 7.51
C ASP A 90 -4.62 9.47 7.03
N ALA A 91 -4.54 10.54 7.82
CA ALA A 91 -3.68 11.67 7.51
C ALA A 91 -2.19 11.28 7.41
N LEU A 92 -1.71 10.43 8.33
CA LEU A 92 -0.34 9.92 8.33
C LEU A 92 -0.07 9.01 7.14
N LEU A 93 -0.98 8.10 6.79
CA LEU A 93 -0.83 7.22 5.63
C LEU A 93 -0.75 8.02 4.32
N ARG A 94 -1.62 9.03 4.17
CA ARG A 94 -1.56 9.95 3.04
C ARG A 94 -0.24 10.74 2.98
N GLN A 95 0.32 11.08 4.14
CA GLN A 95 1.61 11.76 4.21
C GLN A 95 2.75 10.83 3.82
N LEU A 96 2.79 9.61 4.35
CA LEU A 96 3.81 8.63 4.00
C LEU A 96 3.84 8.32 2.49
N GLU A 97 2.67 8.22 1.86
CA GLU A 97 2.62 8.01 0.41
C GLU A 97 3.18 9.21 -0.38
N ARG A 98 2.89 10.44 0.06
CA ARG A 98 3.52 11.63 -0.53
C ARG A 98 5.03 11.63 -0.32
N ASP A 99 5.47 11.35 0.90
CA ASP A 99 6.89 11.33 1.26
C ASP A 99 7.65 10.27 0.45
N ARG A 100 7.02 9.12 0.15
CA ARG A 100 7.55 8.07 -0.74
C ARG A 100 7.73 8.57 -2.16
N VAL A 101 6.69 9.18 -2.75
CA VAL A 101 6.75 9.74 -4.11
C VAL A 101 7.80 10.85 -4.21
N ASP A 102 7.84 11.77 -3.26
CA ASP A 102 8.82 12.86 -3.22
C ASP A 102 10.25 12.32 -3.05
N ALA A 103 10.43 11.20 -2.35
CA ALA A 103 11.73 10.55 -2.22
C ALA A 103 12.18 9.89 -3.52
N GLU A 104 11.26 9.26 -4.26
CA GLU A 104 11.53 8.69 -5.59
C GLU A 104 11.89 9.78 -6.60
N GLU A 105 11.16 10.90 -6.61
CA GLU A 105 11.45 12.04 -7.47
C GLU A 105 12.84 12.63 -7.16
N ARG A 106 13.13 12.91 -5.89
CA ARG A 106 14.47 13.37 -5.46
C ARG A 106 15.58 12.39 -5.82
N ALA A 107 15.32 11.09 -5.70
CA ALA A 107 16.28 10.06 -6.08
C ALA A 107 16.54 10.09 -7.60
N LEU A 108 15.50 10.27 -8.43
CA LEU A 108 15.64 10.39 -9.87
C LEU A 108 16.38 11.67 -10.29
N GLU A 109 16.05 12.81 -9.68
CA GLU A 109 16.73 14.09 -9.92
C GLU A 109 18.22 14.04 -9.56
N ALA A 110 18.58 13.26 -8.53
CA ALA A 110 19.96 13.09 -8.11
C ALA A 110 20.77 12.16 -9.03
N ARG A 111 20.14 11.42 -9.96
CA ARG A 111 20.84 10.53 -10.89
C ARG A 111 21.49 11.33 -12.01
N ASP A 112 22.67 10.87 -12.43
CA ASP A 112 23.36 11.40 -13.59
C ASP A 112 22.54 11.16 -14.88
N PRO A 113 22.13 12.22 -15.60
CA PRO A 113 21.35 12.09 -16.83
C PRO A 113 22.02 11.26 -17.92
N GLU A 114 23.36 11.30 -18.02
CA GLU A 114 24.08 10.54 -19.04
C GLU A 114 24.12 9.04 -18.72
N ALA A 115 24.24 8.69 -17.43
CA ALA A 115 24.13 7.30 -16.99
C ALA A 115 22.73 6.74 -17.26
N LEU A 116 21.68 7.50 -16.97
CA LEU A 116 20.29 7.14 -17.29
C LEU A 116 20.07 6.91 -18.78
N ARG A 117 20.60 7.81 -19.62
CA ARG A 117 20.54 7.69 -21.08
C ARG A 117 21.20 6.39 -21.55
N GLY A 118 22.38 6.07 -21.02
CA GLY A 118 23.10 4.83 -21.35
C GLY A 118 22.32 3.56 -20.95
N GLU A 119 21.69 3.54 -19.78
CA GLU A 119 20.84 2.41 -19.35
C GLU A 119 19.64 2.19 -20.28
N VAL A 120 18.98 3.27 -20.71
CA VAL A 120 17.85 3.19 -21.65
C VAL A 120 18.31 2.69 -23.02
N GLU A 121 19.44 3.20 -23.52
CA GLU A 121 20.01 2.73 -24.79
C GLU A 121 20.34 1.23 -24.75
N ALA A 122 20.91 0.74 -23.65
CA ALA A 122 21.19 -0.68 -23.45
C ALA A 122 19.91 -1.53 -23.43
N LEU A 123 18.86 -1.05 -22.75
CA LEU A 123 17.56 -1.73 -22.70
C LEU A 123 16.91 -1.83 -24.08
N ILE A 124 16.97 -0.75 -24.87
CA ILE A 124 16.48 -0.71 -26.24
C ILE A 124 17.25 -1.70 -27.11
N ALA A 125 18.58 -1.70 -27.02
CA ALA A 125 19.43 -2.62 -27.78
C ALA A 125 19.05 -4.08 -27.49
N ALA A 126 18.94 -4.46 -26.21
CA ALA A 126 18.54 -5.80 -25.81
C ALA A 126 17.15 -6.20 -26.34
N ARG A 127 16.17 -5.28 -26.29
CA ARG A 127 14.82 -5.52 -26.83
C ARG A 127 14.85 -5.72 -28.34
N VAL A 128 15.62 -4.91 -29.06
CA VAL A 128 15.75 -4.99 -30.52
C VAL A 128 16.43 -6.30 -30.91
N GLU A 129 17.52 -6.68 -30.24
CA GLU A 129 18.23 -7.94 -30.49
C GLU A 129 17.30 -9.16 -30.31
N ALA A 130 16.55 -9.21 -29.21
CA ALA A 130 15.57 -10.27 -28.97
C ALA A 130 14.51 -10.34 -30.09
N GLY A 131 13.96 -9.20 -30.49
CA GLY A 131 12.96 -9.16 -31.56
C GLY A 131 13.53 -9.42 -32.96
N VAL A 132 14.83 -9.18 -33.19
CA VAL A 132 15.50 -9.57 -34.44
C VAL A 132 15.73 -11.07 -34.45
N ALA A 133 16.22 -11.65 -33.35
CA ALA A 133 16.44 -13.10 -33.24
C ALA A 133 15.14 -13.87 -33.50
N GLU A 134 14.03 -13.47 -32.86
CA GLU A 134 12.72 -14.10 -33.06
C GLU A 134 12.26 -14.05 -34.53
N ARG A 135 12.43 -12.89 -35.19
CA ARG A 135 12.08 -12.74 -36.62
C ARG A 135 13.00 -13.56 -37.52
N LEU A 136 14.28 -13.67 -37.18
CA LEU A 136 15.25 -14.44 -37.93
C LEU A 136 14.92 -15.94 -37.85
N ASP A 137 14.62 -16.44 -36.64
CA ASP A 137 14.21 -17.82 -36.41
C ASP A 137 12.94 -18.15 -37.19
N ALA A 138 11.95 -17.26 -37.17
CA ALA A 138 10.73 -17.41 -37.95
C ALA A 138 11.00 -17.45 -39.46
N ALA A 139 11.84 -16.54 -39.97
CA ALA A 139 12.19 -16.48 -41.39
C ALA A 139 12.98 -17.73 -41.84
N VAL A 140 13.90 -18.23 -41.00
CA VAL A 140 14.66 -19.46 -41.25
C VAL A 140 13.72 -20.66 -41.26
N ALA A 141 12.78 -20.76 -40.32
CA ALA A 141 11.80 -21.84 -40.28
C ALA A 141 10.94 -21.89 -41.55
N VAL A 142 10.45 -20.73 -42.01
CA VAL A 142 9.70 -20.61 -43.28
C VAL A 142 10.57 -21.08 -44.44
N ARG A 143 11.82 -20.60 -44.52
CA ARG A 143 12.72 -20.95 -45.62
C ARG A 143 13.08 -22.44 -45.64
N MET A 144 13.29 -23.05 -44.48
CA MET A 144 13.57 -24.49 -44.38
C MET A 144 12.36 -25.34 -44.79
N ALA A 145 11.14 -24.89 -44.47
CA ALA A 145 9.92 -25.55 -44.93
C ALA A 145 9.76 -25.48 -46.46
N GLU A 146 10.07 -24.34 -47.08
CA GLU A 146 10.08 -24.20 -48.55
C GLU A 146 11.09 -25.13 -49.22
N VAL A 147 12.32 -25.23 -48.67
CA VAL A 147 13.38 -26.09 -49.21
C VAL A 147 13.05 -27.57 -49.01
N GLY A 148 12.48 -27.95 -47.86
CA GLY A 148 12.00 -29.32 -47.61
C GLY A 148 10.88 -29.72 -48.56
N GLY A 149 9.93 -28.82 -48.84
CA GLY A 149 8.84 -29.04 -49.80
C GLY A 149 9.32 -29.20 -51.25
N LEU A 150 10.43 -28.55 -51.63
CA LEU A 150 11.07 -28.73 -52.94
C LEU A 150 11.81 -30.08 -53.06
N ALA A 151 12.32 -30.63 -51.95
CA ALA A 151 12.99 -31.93 -51.91
C ALA A 151 12.01 -33.11 -52.00
N ASP A 152 10.77 -32.94 -51.53
CA ASP A 152 9.70 -33.96 -51.59
C ASP A 152 8.99 -34.09 -52.97
N GLY A 153 9.48 -33.40 -54.01
CA GLY A 153 9.21 -33.80 -55.40
C GLY A 153 7.77 -33.63 -55.89
N ARG A 154 7.04 -32.60 -55.47
CA ARG A 154 5.77 -32.21 -56.10
C ARG A 154 6.00 -31.14 -57.18
N GLY A 155 6.45 -31.59 -58.36
CA GLY A 155 6.49 -30.75 -59.57
C GLY A 155 5.06 -30.39 -60.05
N PRO A 156 4.87 -29.24 -60.71
CA PRO A 156 3.55 -28.83 -61.22
C PRO A 156 3.09 -29.77 -62.35
N PRO A 157 1.76 -29.93 -62.55
CA PRO A 157 1.19 -30.83 -63.56
C PRO A 157 1.50 -30.40 -65.00
#